data_AF-A0A3A5KJ74-F1
#
_entry.id   AF-A0A3A5KJ74-F1
#
_cell.length_a   1.000
_cell.length_b   1.000
_cell.length_c   1.000
_cell.angle_alpha   90.00
_cell.angle_beta   90.00
_cell.angle_gamma   90.00
#
_symmetry.space_group_name_H-M   'P 1'
#
loop_
_entity.id
_entity.type
_entity.pdbx_description
1 polymer ?
#
loop_
_entity_poly.entity_id
_entity_poly.type
_entity_poly.pdbx_seq_one_letter_code
_entity_poly.pdbx_strand_id
1 'polypeptide(L)'
;MMVPRMQGDIIDTILAAMPRLCRVLDPFVGSGTVMTEALMRDLDFTGIDINPLAVLVCEAKAAIDSGSDIEGAAQTLLKALRLDVSETIDADFPGRTKWFDHESAVKFSALRRAILCVNEAGARKVMWTVFAETVRLCSNSRTSTYKLHIRKPDDRVPADKVIETFEAHLRQALIRVREYRSLLGARSSSRPSVKILCEDVRKAQLDWAATEHQVMVTSPPYGDNQTTIPYGQFSYLAMRWIPEDDLPGSVAAELRLNTNSLDSASLGGTVRAAEEKEEALRALSPHFDSFTREAEKCGQRRAVRKVSSFIGDFSDALRHLRTHPPSSAHWVLTTGNRTAAGVTVPFDAICRDIVVSLGGKPIASLRRQLPNKRMPSRNSQGVMITTETTMIVEFA
;
A
#
# COMPACT_ATOMS: atom_id res chain seq x y z
N MET A 1 4.31 9.88 -5.48
CA MET A 1 4.85 8.69 -4.82
C MET A 1 5.90 9.18 -3.86
N MET A 2 5.98 8.56 -2.70
CA MET A 2 7.08 8.79 -1.77
C MET A 2 8.41 8.53 -2.49
N VAL A 3 9.38 9.43 -2.34
CA VAL A 3 10.65 9.37 -3.06
C VAL A 3 11.61 8.49 -2.24
N PRO A 4 12.04 7.33 -2.75
CA PRO A 4 12.80 6.35 -1.96
C PRO A 4 14.05 6.95 -1.31
N ARG A 5 14.90 7.59 -2.12
CA ARG A 5 16.13 8.26 -1.66
C ARG A 5 15.91 9.24 -0.51
N MET A 6 14.84 10.04 -0.57
CA MET A 6 14.49 10.98 0.50
C MET A 6 14.13 10.24 1.80
N GLN A 7 13.46 9.09 1.73
CA GLN A 7 13.17 8.31 2.94
C GLN A 7 14.45 7.72 3.51
N GLY A 8 15.34 7.25 2.65
CA GLY A 8 16.67 6.80 3.01
C GLY A 8 17.48 7.88 3.73
N ASP A 9 17.57 9.08 3.16
CA ASP A 9 18.30 10.22 3.74
C ASP A 9 17.76 10.60 5.14
N ILE A 10 16.43 10.52 5.33
CA ILE A 10 15.81 10.78 6.64
C ILE A 10 16.16 9.68 7.64
N ILE A 11 16.11 8.41 7.25
CA ILE A 11 16.52 7.28 8.09
C ILE A 11 17.98 7.47 8.51
N ASP A 12 18.89 7.75 7.57
CA ASP A 12 20.31 7.98 7.84
C ASP A 12 20.53 9.12 8.85
N THR A 13 19.76 10.20 8.72
CA THR A 13 19.82 11.35 9.64
C THR A 13 19.41 10.96 11.06
N ILE A 14 18.35 10.16 11.20
CA ILE A 14 17.88 9.68 12.51
C ILE A 14 18.89 8.72 13.13
N LEU A 15 19.44 7.78 12.34
CA LEU A 15 20.45 6.83 12.80
C LEU A 15 21.72 7.52 13.30
N ALA A 16 22.15 8.59 12.61
CA ALA A 16 23.32 9.37 13.02
C ALA A 16 23.11 10.06 14.38
N ALA A 17 21.88 10.47 14.70
CA ALA A 17 21.54 11.10 15.98
C ALA A 17 21.27 10.08 17.11
N MET A 18 20.84 8.86 16.76
CA MET A 18 20.44 7.82 17.70
C MET A 18 21.09 6.47 17.36
N PRO A 19 22.35 6.24 17.77
CA PRO A 19 23.09 5.01 17.47
C PRO A 19 22.69 3.83 18.39
N ARG A 20 21.38 3.56 18.48
CA ARG A 20 20.80 2.43 19.22
C ARG A 20 20.33 1.37 18.23
N LEU A 21 20.16 0.14 18.72
CA LEU A 21 19.42 -0.88 17.98
C LEU A 21 18.04 -0.30 17.64
N CYS A 22 17.71 -0.31 16.35
CA CYS A 22 16.49 0.29 15.85
C CYS A 22 15.74 -0.65 14.92
N ARG A 23 14.43 -0.46 14.87
CA ARG A 23 13.56 -1.16 13.93
C ARG A 23 12.70 -0.15 13.21
N VAL A 24 12.64 -0.28 11.90
CA VAL A 24 11.84 0.59 11.04
C VAL A 24 10.40 0.06 10.97
N LEU A 25 9.43 0.97 11.07
CA LEU A 25 8.01 0.68 10.96
C LEU A 25 7.37 1.46 9.82
N ASP A 26 6.58 0.79 8.97
CA ASP A 26 5.59 1.46 8.13
C ASP A 26 4.19 0.84 8.36
N PRO A 27 3.28 1.55 9.06
CA PRO A 27 1.95 1.05 9.37
C PRO A 27 0.97 1.09 8.17
N PHE A 28 1.42 1.60 7.02
CA PHE A 28 0.66 1.69 5.77
C PHE A 28 1.56 1.31 4.59
N VAL A 29 2.15 0.11 4.65
CA VAL A 29 3.35 -0.23 3.87
C VAL A 29 3.16 -0.15 2.34
N GLY A 30 1.94 -0.35 1.83
CA GLY A 30 1.64 -0.27 0.41
C GLY A 30 2.58 -1.13 -0.44
N SER A 31 3.35 -0.50 -1.33
CA SER A 31 4.33 -1.20 -2.18
C SER A 31 5.68 -1.51 -1.50
N GLY A 32 5.87 -1.20 -0.22
CA GLY A 32 7.10 -1.50 0.52
C GLY A 32 8.30 -0.64 0.13
N THR A 33 8.10 0.67 -0.10
CA THR A 33 9.20 1.59 -0.38
C THR A 33 10.08 1.79 0.85
N VAL A 34 9.47 2.07 2.02
CA VAL A 34 10.22 2.20 3.29
C VAL A 34 10.95 0.90 3.62
N MET A 35 10.29 -0.25 3.42
CA MET A 35 10.92 -1.55 3.61
C MET A 35 12.19 -1.67 2.79
N THR A 36 12.15 -1.37 1.49
CA THR A 36 13.34 -1.49 0.63
C THR A 36 14.48 -0.59 1.13
N GLU A 37 14.19 0.64 1.53
CA GLU A 37 15.18 1.58 2.07
C GLU A 37 15.76 1.14 3.43
N ALA A 38 14.96 0.49 4.27
CA ALA A 38 15.40 -0.09 5.54
C ALA A 38 16.32 -1.29 5.31
N LEU A 39 15.96 -2.21 4.41
CA LEU A 39 16.77 -3.39 4.09
C LEU A 39 18.11 -3.00 3.44
N MET A 40 18.14 -1.96 2.61
CA MET A 40 19.39 -1.44 2.05
C MET A 40 20.36 -0.88 3.11
N ARG A 41 19.88 -0.65 4.33
CA ARG A 41 20.65 -0.18 5.49
C ARG A 41 20.83 -1.26 6.56
N ASP A 42 20.54 -2.52 6.21
CA ASP A 42 20.59 -3.66 7.12
C ASP A 42 19.75 -3.47 8.40
N LEU A 43 18.62 -2.77 8.28
CA LEU A 43 17.69 -2.53 9.40
C LEU A 43 16.54 -3.53 9.40
N ASP A 44 16.19 -4.00 10.59
CA ASP A 44 14.94 -4.73 10.81
C ASP A 44 13.73 -3.89 10.41
N PHE A 45 12.72 -4.54 9.85
CA PHE A 45 11.53 -3.88 9.34
C PHE A 45 10.24 -4.59 9.75
N THR A 46 9.28 -3.80 10.24
CA THR A 46 7.88 -4.20 10.41
C THR A 46 6.99 -3.37 9.49
N GLY A 47 6.17 -4.04 8.68
CA GLY A 47 5.16 -3.40 7.84
C GLY A 47 3.76 -3.84 8.21
N ILE A 48 2.76 -2.96 8.05
CA ILE A 48 1.35 -3.31 8.22
C ILE A 48 0.58 -2.82 7.02
N ASP A 49 -0.30 -3.66 6.48
CA ASP A 49 -1.32 -3.24 5.51
C ASP A 49 -2.54 -4.13 5.64
N ILE A 50 -3.74 -3.55 5.45
CA ILE A 50 -4.97 -4.33 5.42
C ILE A 50 -5.16 -5.03 4.06
N ASN A 51 -4.45 -4.61 3.01
CA ASN A 51 -4.59 -5.15 1.66
C ASN A 51 -3.66 -6.36 1.42
N PRO A 52 -4.22 -7.58 1.23
CA PRO A 52 -3.43 -8.77 0.95
C PRO A 52 -2.47 -8.62 -0.24
N LEU A 53 -2.87 -7.89 -1.29
CA LEU A 53 -2.01 -7.70 -2.46
C LEU A 53 -0.80 -6.81 -2.16
N ALA A 54 -0.97 -5.80 -1.32
CA ALA A 54 0.13 -4.92 -0.87
C ALA A 54 1.13 -5.71 -0.02
N VAL A 55 0.61 -6.53 0.90
CA VAL A 55 1.44 -7.45 1.71
C VAL A 55 2.16 -8.46 0.83
N LEU A 56 1.49 -9.06 -0.17
CA LEU A 56 2.11 -10.01 -1.10
C LEU A 56 3.29 -9.37 -1.85
N VAL A 57 3.15 -8.11 -2.27
CA VAL A 57 4.24 -7.36 -2.92
C VAL A 57 5.41 -7.14 -1.96
N CYS A 58 5.14 -6.84 -0.69
CA CYS A 58 6.18 -6.68 0.32
C CYS A 58 6.88 -8.00 0.62
N GLU A 59 6.13 -9.08 0.80
CA GLU A 59 6.68 -10.43 1.02
C GLU A 59 7.49 -10.94 -0.19
N ALA A 60 7.07 -10.61 -1.42
CA ALA A 60 7.84 -10.91 -2.62
C ALA A 60 9.20 -10.20 -2.63
N LYS A 61 9.25 -8.93 -2.21
CA LYS A 61 10.50 -8.18 -2.03
C LYS A 61 11.36 -8.74 -0.90
N ALA A 62 10.76 -9.14 0.21
CA ALA A 62 11.46 -9.80 1.31
C ALA A 62 12.04 -11.16 0.88
N ALA A 63 11.31 -11.93 0.07
CA ALA A 63 11.78 -13.18 -0.51
C ALA A 63 13.00 -12.96 -1.43
N ILE A 64 12.96 -11.94 -2.29
CA ILE A 64 14.10 -11.53 -3.14
C ILE A 64 15.34 -11.22 -2.28
N ASP A 65 15.15 -10.46 -1.20
CA ASP A 65 16.19 -10.10 -0.24
C ASP A 65 16.76 -11.32 0.48
N SER A 66 15.89 -12.25 0.88
CA SER A 66 16.26 -13.53 1.49
C SER A 66 16.92 -14.53 0.53
N GLY A 67 17.05 -14.18 -0.76
CA GLY A 67 17.79 -14.99 -1.73
C GLY A 67 16.97 -16.09 -2.42
N SER A 68 15.63 -16.00 -2.44
CA SER A 68 14.78 -16.90 -3.24
C SER A 68 15.25 -16.99 -4.70
N ASP A 69 15.19 -18.18 -5.31
CA ASP A 69 15.66 -18.40 -6.69
C ASP A 69 14.61 -17.96 -7.72
N ILE A 70 14.60 -16.66 -8.00
CA ILE A 70 13.62 -16.05 -8.93
C ILE A 70 13.88 -16.48 -10.37
N GLU A 71 15.13 -16.74 -10.75
CA GLU A 71 15.49 -17.13 -12.11
C GLU A 71 15.05 -18.58 -12.40
N GLY A 72 15.34 -19.51 -11.48
CA GLY A 72 14.87 -20.89 -11.58
C GLY A 72 13.34 -20.99 -11.54
N ALA A 73 12.68 -20.17 -10.72
CA ALA A 73 11.22 -20.07 -10.70
C ALA A 73 10.66 -19.57 -12.04
N ALA A 74 11.26 -18.53 -12.63
CA ALA A 74 10.86 -18.02 -13.95
C ALA A 74 11.04 -19.10 -15.04
N GLN A 75 12.13 -19.86 -15.02
CA GLN A 75 12.34 -20.97 -15.96
C GLN A 75 11.29 -22.07 -15.81
N THR A 76 10.98 -22.44 -14.57
CA THR A 76 9.94 -23.44 -14.25
C THR A 76 8.59 -22.99 -14.80
N LEU A 77 8.20 -21.75 -14.51
CA LEU A 77 6.96 -21.16 -14.98
C LEU A 77 6.89 -21.14 -16.50
N LEU A 78 7.92 -20.61 -17.18
CA LEU A 78 7.92 -20.50 -18.64
C LEU A 78 7.87 -21.88 -19.32
N LYS A 79 8.50 -22.90 -18.73
CA LYS A 79 8.39 -24.28 -19.21
C LYS A 79 6.97 -24.82 -19.05
N ALA A 80 6.36 -24.64 -17.87
CA ALA A 80 4.98 -25.07 -17.63
C ALA A 80 3.99 -24.37 -18.58
N LEU A 81 4.15 -23.06 -18.77
CA LEU A 81 3.31 -22.26 -19.66
C LEU A 81 3.38 -22.73 -21.12
N ARG A 82 4.56 -23.12 -21.60
CA ARG A 82 4.74 -23.65 -22.98
C ARG A 82 4.08 -25.01 -23.19
N LEU A 83 3.93 -25.80 -22.13
CA LEU A 83 3.34 -27.14 -22.18
C LEU A 83 1.83 -27.12 -21.90
N ASP A 84 1.29 -25.98 -21.46
CA ASP A 84 -0.13 -25.82 -21.18
C ASP A 84 -0.93 -25.69 -22.48
N VAL A 85 -1.74 -26.70 -22.77
CA VAL A 85 -2.68 -26.75 -23.89
C VAL A 85 -4.14 -26.70 -23.43
N SER A 86 -4.38 -26.42 -22.14
CA SER A 86 -5.72 -26.46 -21.56
C SER A 86 -6.49 -25.17 -21.83
N GLU A 87 -7.73 -25.32 -22.29
CA GLU A 87 -8.69 -24.23 -22.46
C GLU A 87 -9.58 -24.02 -21.23
N THR A 88 -9.30 -24.71 -20.11
CA THR A 88 -10.09 -24.56 -18.88
C THR A 88 -9.85 -23.18 -18.24
N ILE A 89 -10.94 -22.61 -17.71
CA ILE A 89 -10.89 -21.40 -16.89
C ILE A 89 -10.87 -21.80 -15.42
N ASP A 90 -9.80 -21.41 -14.72
CA ASP A 90 -9.49 -21.88 -13.36
C ASP A 90 -10.08 -21.02 -12.23
N ALA A 91 -10.45 -19.78 -12.54
CA ALA A 91 -10.98 -18.84 -11.55
C ALA A 91 -12.44 -18.52 -11.86
N ASP A 92 -13.32 -18.75 -10.89
CA ASP A 92 -14.72 -18.37 -10.97
C ASP A 92 -15.09 -17.36 -9.87
N PHE A 93 -15.74 -16.27 -10.28
CA PHE A 93 -16.14 -15.20 -9.38
C PHE A 93 -17.21 -14.28 -9.99
N PRO A 94 -18.00 -13.60 -9.14
CA PRO A 94 -19.01 -12.65 -9.60
C PRO A 94 -18.41 -11.57 -10.52
N GLY A 95 -18.92 -11.51 -11.75
CA GLY A 95 -18.48 -10.55 -12.76
C GLY A 95 -17.21 -10.94 -13.51
N ARG A 96 -16.71 -12.19 -13.43
CA ARG A 96 -15.53 -12.64 -14.21
C ARG A 96 -15.68 -12.35 -15.71
N THR A 97 -16.81 -12.71 -16.32
CA THR A 97 -17.10 -12.47 -17.75
C THR A 97 -17.19 -11.00 -18.13
N LYS A 98 -17.50 -10.12 -17.17
CA LYS A 98 -17.46 -8.67 -17.37
C LYS A 98 -16.01 -8.19 -17.48
N TRP A 99 -15.14 -8.68 -16.62
CA TRP A 99 -13.76 -8.18 -16.50
C TRP A 99 -12.76 -8.91 -17.39
N PHE A 100 -13.09 -10.12 -17.85
CA PHE A 100 -12.22 -10.97 -18.66
C PHE A 100 -13.06 -11.68 -19.72
N ASP A 101 -12.77 -11.37 -20.97
CA ASP A 101 -13.34 -12.09 -22.11
C ASP A 101 -12.87 -13.56 -22.07
N HIS A 102 -13.63 -14.46 -22.69
CA HIS A 102 -13.40 -15.90 -22.58
C HIS A 102 -11.95 -16.28 -22.94
N GLU A 103 -11.48 -15.85 -24.11
CA GLU A 103 -10.12 -16.13 -24.58
C GLU A 103 -9.04 -15.56 -23.65
N SER A 104 -9.25 -14.36 -23.12
CA SER A 104 -8.33 -13.77 -22.13
C SER A 104 -8.30 -14.56 -20.83
N ALA A 105 -9.46 -15.01 -20.35
CA ALA A 105 -9.57 -15.83 -19.14
C ALA A 105 -8.86 -17.19 -19.28
N VAL A 106 -8.86 -17.79 -20.48
CA VAL A 106 -8.05 -18.99 -20.77
C VAL A 106 -6.56 -18.69 -20.61
N LYS A 107 -6.06 -17.57 -21.16
CA LYS A 107 -4.65 -17.18 -21.02
C LYS A 107 -4.26 -16.88 -19.57
N PHE A 108 -5.11 -16.19 -18.81
CA PHE A 108 -4.88 -15.98 -17.37
C PHE A 108 -4.89 -17.29 -16.59
N SER A 109 -5.70 -18.27 -16.98
CA SER A 109 -5.72 -19.59 -16.34
C SER A 109 -4.45 -20.37 -16.62
N ALA A 110 -3.93 -20.33 -17.86
CA ALA A 110 -2.63 -20.92 -18.19
C ALA A 110 -1.48 -20.31 -17.37
N LEU A 111 -1.45 -18.97 -17.23
CA LEU A 111 -0.50 -18.29 -16.35
C LEU A 111 -0.65 -18.73 -14.89
N ARG A 112 -1.89 -18.80 -14.39
CA ARG A 112 -2.19 -19.24 -13.02
C ARG A 112 -1.65 -20.65 -12.76
N ARG A 113 -1.91 -21.61 -13.65
CA ARG A 113 -1.41 -22.99 -13.54
C ARG A 113 0.12 -23.05 -13.60
N ALA A 114 0.73 -22.28 -14.49
CA ALA A 114 2.19 -22.21 -14.60
C ALA A 114 2.85 -21.63 -13.34
N ILE A 115 2.24 -20.62 -12.71
CA ILE A 115 2.73 -20.05 -11.43
C ILE A 115 2.62 -21.08 -10.30
N LEU A 116 1.54 -21.86 -10.27
CA LEU A 116 1.34 -22.93 -9.29
C LEU A 116 2.38 -24.05 -9.40
N CYS A 117 3.07 -24.20 -10.54
CA CYS A 117 4.19 -25.13 -10.67
C CYS A 117 5.48 -24.68 -9.97
N VAL A 118 5.55 -23.42 -9.50
CA VAL A 118 6.70 -22.91 -8.74
C VAL A 118 6.56 -23.32 -7.28
N ASN A 119 7.38 -24.27 -6.82
CA ASN A 119 7.25 -24.83 -5.46
C ASN A 119 7.66 -23.84 -4.35
N GLU A 120 8.74 -23.08 -4.57
CA GLU A 120 9.26 -22.16 -3.56
C GLU A 120 8.33 -20.95 -3.40
N ALA A 121 7.73 -20.83 -2.21
CA ALA A 121 6.66 -19.87 -1.97
C ALA A 121 7.10 -18.41 -2.14
N GLY A 122 8.34 -18.07 -1.77
CA GLY A 122 8.89 -16.72 -1.93
C GLY A 122 8.99 -16.30 -3.39
N ALA A 123 9.61 -17.10 -4.26
CA ALA A 123 9.64 -16.84 -5.69
C ALA A 123 8.26 -16.91 -6.33
N ARG A 124 7.36 -17.80 -5.87
CA ARG A 124 5.99 -17.84 -6.37
C ARG A 124 5.24 -16.54 -6.11
N LYS A 125 5.43 -15.91 -4.94
CA LYS A 125 4.90 -14.55 -4.66
C LYS A 125 5.42 -13.51 -5.64
N VAL A 126 6.70 -13.57 -6.03
CA VAL A 126 7.25 -12.69 -7.09
C VAL A 126 6.48 -12.89 -8.40
N MET A 127 6.20 -14.14 -8.80
CA MET A 127 5.42 -14.41 -10.03
C MET A 127 3.99 -13.87 -9.91
N TRP A 128 3.35 -13.95 -8.73
CA TRP A 128 2.05 -13.34 -8.49
C TRP A 128 2.06 -11.81 -8.60
N THR A 129 3.16 -11.14 -8.25
CA THR A 129 3.27 -9.68 -8.48
C THR A 129 3.26 -9.32 -9.97
N VAL A 130 3.97 -10.10 -10.80
CA VAL A 130 3.98 -9.94 -12.27
C VAL A 130 2.60 -10.24 -12.85
N PHE A 131 1.95 -11.28 -12.34
CA PHE A 131 0.58 -11.64 -12.71
C PHE A 131 -0.42 -10.53 -12.37
N ALA A 132 -0.33 -9.94 -11.18
CA ALA A 132 -1.21 -8.85 -10.76
C ALA A 132 -1.07 -7.61 -11.66
N GLU A 133 0.16 -7.29 -12.08
CA GLU A 133 0.41 -6.22 -13.05
C GLU A 133 -0.17 -6.56 -14.44
N THR A 134 -0.08 -7.82 -14.86
CA THR A 134 -0.70 -8.30 -16.11
C THR A 134 -2.23 -8.19 -16.05
N VAL A 135 -2.85 -8.56 -14.93
CA VAL A 135 -4.29 -8.36 -14.70
C VAL A 135 -4.67 -6.88 -14.80
N ARG A 136 -3.86 -5.99 -14.19
CA ARG A 136 -4.10 -4.54 -14.24
C ARG A 136 -4.07 -4.00 -15.67
N LEU A 137 -3.16 -4.49 -16.50
CA LEU A 137 -2.97 -4.00 -17.86
C LEU A 137 -3.94 -4.61 -18.87
N CYS A 138 -4.22 -5.91 -18.74
CA CYS A 138 -4.94 -6.70 -19.75
C CYS A 138 -6.38 -7.05 -19.37
N SER A 139 -6.86 -6.73 -18.17
CA SER A 139 -8.30 -6.86 -17.88
C SER A 139 -9.12 -5.80 -18.61
N ASN A 140 -10.43 -6.02 -18.68
CA ASN A 140 -11.39 -5.06 -19.24
C ASN A 140 -11.56 -3.81 -18.36
N SER A 141 -10.75 -3.62 -17.31
CA SER A 141 -10.75 -2.39 -16.52
C SER A 141 -9.84 -1.32 -17.14
N ARG A 142 -10.28 -0.06 -17.14
CA ARG A 142 -9.48 1.07 -17.60
C ARG A 142 -8.27 1.27 -16.69
N THR A 143 -7.10 1.45 -17.28
CA THR A 143 -5.88 1.86 -16.56
C THR A 143 -5.83 3.36 -16.29
N SER A 144 -6.73 4.12 -16.93
CA SER A 144 -6.85 5.57 -16.78
C SER A 144 -7.67 6.00 -15.56
N THR A 145 -8.02 5.10 -14.66
CA THR A 145 -8.64 5.41 -13.38
C THR A 145 -8.25 4.34 -12.36
N TYR A 146 -8.24 4.68 -11.08
CA TYR A 146 -8.05 3.67 -10.03
C TYR A 146 -9.35 2.92 -9.69
N LYS A 147 -10.51 3.50 -10.02
CA LYS A 147 -11.83 2.85 -9.95
C LYS A 147 -12.00 1.83 -11.07
N LEU A 148 -12.68 0.74 -10.76
CA LEU A 148 -13.03 -0.29 -11.75
C LEU A 148 -14.08 0.26 -12.72
N HIS A 149 -13.62 0.66 -13.90
CA HIS A 149 -14.46 1.11 -15.00
C HIS A 149 -14.20 0.26 -16.23
N ILE A 150 -15.27 -0.23 -16.85
CA ILE A 150 -15.14 -1.07 -18.03
C ILE A 150 -14.56 -0.27 -19.22
N ARG A 151 -13.64 -0.90 -19.95
CA ARG A 151 -13.18 -0.47 -21.27
C ARG A 151 -14.34 -0.55 -22.26
N LYS A 152 -14.31 0.33 -23.26
CA LYS A 152 -15.19 0.15 -24.43
C LYS A 152 -14.74 -1.12 -25.18
N PRO A 153 -15.62 -1.82 -25.91
CA PRO A 153 -15.23 -3.01 -26.68
C PRO A 153 -13.98 -2.80 -27.54
N ASP A 154 -13.90 -1.68 -28.27
CA ASP A 154 -12.78 -1.37 -29.17
C ASP A 154 -11.47 -0.97 -28.45
N ASP A 155 -11.51 -0.78 -27.13
CA ASP A 155 -10.35 -0.42 -26.27
C ASP A 155 -9.93 -1.60 -25.37
N ARG A 156 -10.51 -2.79 -25.58
CA ARG A 156 -10.12 -4.01 -24.85
C ARG A 156 -8.79 -4.53 -25.36
N VAL A 157 -8.05 -5.15 -24.46
CA VAL A 157 -6.76 -5.75 -24.79
C VAL A 157 -7.01 -7.13 -25.42
N PRO A 158 -6.47 -7.39 -26.63
CA PRO A 158 -6.56 -8.70 -27.26
C PRO A 158 -5.95 -9.82 -26.39
N ALA A 159 -6.51 -11.03 -26.46
CA ALA A 159 -6.12 -12.15 -25.59
C ALA A 159 -4.66 -12.61 -25.81
N ASP A 160 -4.17 -12.53 -27.06
CA ASP A 160 -2.78 -12.82 -27.43
C ASP A 160 -1.77 -11.90 -26.72
N LYS A 161 -2.18 -10.67 -26.37
CA LYS A 161 -1.34 -9.72 -25.62
C LYS A 161 -1.18 -10.05 -24.14
N VAL A 162 -2.00 -10.95 -23.57
CA VAL A 162 -1.91 -11.30 -22.13
C VAL A 162 -0.57 -11.95 -21.82
N ILE A 163 -0.18 -12.97 -22.60
CA ILE A 163 1.08 -13.69 -22.38
C ILE A 163 2.29 -12.80 -22.71
N GLU A 164 2.23 -12.05 -23.81
CA GLU A 164 3.28 -11.09 -24.19
C GLU A 164 3.53 -10.06 -23.09
N THR A 165 2.46 -9.50 -22.51
CA THR A 165 2.56 -8.54 -21.40
C THR A 165 3.19 -9.19 -20.17
N PHE A 166 2.75 -10.40 -19.82
CA PHE A 166 3.32 -11.13 -18.69
C PHE A 166 4.82 -11.38 -18.87
N GLU A 167 5.25 -11.90 -20.01
CA GLU A 167 6.66 -12.19 -20.29
C GLU A 167 7.53 -10.92 -20.27
N ALA A 168 7.02 -9.81 -20.83
CA ALA A 168 7.71 -8.52 -20.79
C ALA A 168 7.92 -8.01 -19.36
N HIS A 169 6.88 -8.10 -18.52
CA HIS A 169 6.96 -7.69 -17.12
C HIS A 169 7.81 -8.65 -16.28
N LEU A 170 7.78 -9.96 -16.57
CA LEU A 170 8.67 -10.95 -15.94
C LEU A 170 10.13 -10.63 -16.24
N ARG A 171 10.48 -10.35 -17.51
CA ARG A 171 11.83 -9.94 -17.89
C ARG A 171 12.27 -8.69 -17.12
N GLN A 172 11.40 -7.68 -17.01
CA GLN A 172 11.72 -6.47 -16.25
C GLN A 172 11.88 -6.74 -14.75
N ALA A 173 11.07 -7.63 -14.18
CA ALA A 173 11.23 -8.04 -12.79
C ALA A 173 12.59 -8.72 -12.55
N LEU A 174 13.01 -9.63 -13.43
CA LEU A 174 14.32 -10.30 -13.35
C LEU A 174 15.49 -9.30 -13.43
N ILE A 175 15.41 -8.30 -14.31
CA ILE A 175 16.43 -7.25 -14.41
C ILE A 175 16.52 -6.48 -13.08
N ARG A 176 15.39 -6.02 -12.54
CA ARG A 176 15.33 -5.28 -11.27
C ARG A 176 15.81 -6.10 -10.08
N VAL A 177 15.54 -7.41 -10.06
CA VAL A 177 16.06 -8.32 -9.03
C VAL A 177 17.59 -8.37 -9.06
N ARG A 178 18.20 -8.45 -10.25
CA ARG A 178 19.66 -8.43 -10.40
C ARG A 178 20.26 -7.09 -9.97
N GLU A 179 19.66 -5.98 -10.41
CA GLU A 179 20.05 -4.64 -10.00
C GLU A 179 20.00 -4.49 -8.49
N TYR A 180 18.88 -4.86 -7.86
CA TYR A 180 18.72 -4.84 -6.41
C TYR A 180 19.81 -5.65 -5.70
N ARG A 181 20.00 -6.91 -6.10
CA ARG A 181 21.04 -7.78 -5.51
C ARG A 181 22.45 -7.23 -5.67
N SER A 182 22.74 -6.54 -6.78
CA SER A 182 24.04 -5.91 -7.00
C SER A 182 24.28 -4.72 -6.06
N LEU A 183 23.22 -4.00 -5.65
CA LEU A 183 23.31 -2.91 -4.69
C LEU A 183 23.57 -3.39 -3.27
N LEU A 184 23.21 -4.64 -2.95
CA LEU A 184 23.39 -5.19 -1.61
C LEU A 184 24.85 -5.55 -1.27
N GLY A 185 25.74 -5.67 -2.25
CA GLY A 185 27.20 -5.83 -2.02
C GLY A 185 27.59 -6.86 -0.93
N ALA A 186 28.71 -6.60 -0.25
CA ALA A 186 29.14 -7.35 0.93
C ALA A 186 28.36 -6.90 2.17
N ARG A 187 27.08 -7.28 2.25
CA ARG A 187 26.27 -7.13 3.47
C ARG A 187 26.97 -7.75 4.68
N SER A 188 26.61 -7.26 5.87
CA SER A 188 26.97 -7.97 7.11
C SER A 188 26.46 -9.42 7.05
N SER A 189 27.09 -10.34 7.81
CA SER A 189 26.71 -11.75 7.83
C SER A 189 25.28 -11.99 8.35
N SER A 190 24.70 -11.05 9.12
CA SER A 190 23.32 -11.14 9.61
C SER A 190 22.39 -10.34 8.71
N ARG A 191 21.38 -11.02 8.16
CA ARG A 191 20.31 -10.37 7.38
C ARG A 191 19.29 -9.71 8.32
N PRO A 192 18.71 -8.57 7.91
CA PRO A 192 17.64 -7.93 8.67
C PRO A 192 16.41 -8.84 8.77
N SER A 193 15.74 -8.78 9.92
CA SER A 193 14.44 -9.42 10.14
C SER A 193 13.33 -8.61 9.48
N VAL A 194 12.43 -9.29 8.76
CA VAL A 194 11.29 -8.65 8.07
C VAL A 194 10.00 -9.31 8.51
N LYS A 195 9.08 -8.50 9.04
CA LYS A 195 7.73 -8.93 9.44
C LYS A 195 6.68 -8.06 8.76
N ILE A 196 5.83 -8.64 7.92
CA ILE A 196 4.71 -7.93 7.30
C ILE A 196 3.40 -8.48 7.83
N LEU A 197 2.58 -7.62 8.42
CA LEU A 197 1.29 -7.95 9.00
C LEU A 197 0.17 -7.58 8.02
N CYS A 198 -0.63 -8.58 7.62
CA CYS A 198 -1.83 -8.37 6.83
C CYS A 198 -3.04 -8.13 7.73
N GLU A 199 -3.08 -6.97 8.38
CA GLU A 199 -4.00 -6.65 9.48
C GLU A 199 -4.50 -5.21 9.40
N ASP A 200 -5.59 -4.92 10.12
CA ASP A 200 -6.00 -3.56 10.41
C ASP A 200 -5.05 -2.95 11.44
N VAL A 201 -4.32 -1.89 11.05
CA VAL A 201 -3.38 -1.17 11.92
C VAL A 201 -3.98 -0.78 13.26
N ARG A 202 -5.28 -0.51 13.36
CA ARG A 202 -5.96 -0.14 14.61
C ARG A 202 -6.00 -1.27 15.64
N LYS A 203 -5.67 -2.49 15.24
CA LYS A 203 -5.74 -3.72 16.04
C LYS A 203 -4.50 -4.60 15.89
N ALA A 204 -3.54 -4.20 15.07
CA ALA A 204 -2.44 -5.05 14.67
C ALA A 204 -1.55 -5.43 15.86
N GLN A 205 -1.17 -6.69 15.98
CA GLN A 205 -0.35 -7.14 17.10
C GLN A 205 1.13 -6.90 16.81
N LEU A 206 1.68 -5.90 17.50
CA LEU A 206 3.07 -5.53 17.33
C LEU A 206 3.92 -6.12 18.45
N ASP A 207 5.05 -6.70 18.04
CA ASP A 207 6.03 -7.29 18.94
C ASP A 207 7.30 -6.43 18.90
N TRP A 208 7.38 -5.48 19.83
CA TRP A 208 8.50 -4.56 19.98
C TRP A 208 9.28 -4.92 21.22
N ALA A 209 10.59 -5.12 21.09
CA ALA A 209 11.44 -5.17 22.26
C ALA A 209 11.52 -3.76 22.87
N ALA A 210 11.31 -3.64 24.19
CA ALA A 210 11.36 -2.34 24.88
C ALA A 210 12.71 -1.60 24.70
N THR A 211 13.77 -2.35 24.41
CA THR A 211 15.14 -1.86 24.17
C THR A 211 15.37 -1.31 22.76
N GLU A 212 14.48 -1.58 21.80
CA GLU A 212 14.62 -1.12 20.42
C GLU A 212 14.06 0.30 20.25
N HIS A 213 14.82 1.16 19.59
CA HIS A 213 14.34 2.46 19.16
C HIS A 213 13.45 2.30 17.92
N GLN A 214 12.22 2.82 17.97
CA GLN A 214 11.30 2.71 16.85
C GLN A 214 11.50 3.89 15.89
N VAL A 215 11.74 3.59 14.61
CA VAL A 215 11.75 4.59 13.53
C VAL A 215 10.55 4.36 12.63
N MET A 216 9.45 5.04 12.88
CA MET A 216 8.28 4.96 12.00
C MET A 216 8.45 5.92 10.83
N VAL A 217 8.42 5.41 9.60
CA VAL A 217 8.44 6.24 8.39
C VAL A 217 7.23 5.86 7.57
N THR A 218 6.36 6.82 7.25
CA THR A 218 5.17 6.52 6.44
C THR A 218 4.63 7.73 5.70
N SER A 219 3.92 7.44 4.62
CA SER A 219 3.03 8.38 3.94
C SER A 219 1.61 7.83 4.09
N PRO A 220 0.85 8.25 5.12
CA PRO A 220 -0.43 7.66 5.41
C PRO A 220 -1.41 7.80 4.24
N PRO A 221 -2.46 6.96 4.19
CA PRO A 221 -3.51 7.09 3.19
C PRO A 221 -4.19 8.45 3.31
N TYR A 222 -4.87 8.87 2.24
CA TYR A 222 -5.45 10.21 2.15
C TYR A 222 -6.99 10.21 2.16
N GLY A 223 -7.57 9.23 2.83
CA GLY A 223 -8.89 9.36 3.45
C GLY A 223 -10.15 9.45 2.61
N ASP A 224 -10.13 9.07 1.34
CA ASP A 224 -11.38 8.87 0.61
C ASP A 224 -11.22 7.81 -0.48
N ASN A 225 -11.33 6.53 -0.12
CA ASN A 225 -11.36 5.43 -1.09
C ASN A 225 -12.49 5.63 -2.12
N GLN A 226 -13.58 6.31 -1.75
CA GLN A 226 -14.73 6.55 -2.62
C GLN A 226 -14.53 7.70 -3.61
N THR A 227 -13.72 8.72 -3.31
CA THR A 227 -13.49 9.88 -4.22
C THR A 227 -12.07 10.01 -4.75
N THR A 228 -11.08 9.33 -4.18
CA THR A 228 -9.67 9.50 -4.57
C THR A 228 -9.10 8.28 -5.31
N ILE A 229 -8.74 7.22 -4.60
CA ILE A 229 -8.14 6.01 -5.13
C ILE A 229 -8.74 4.85 -4.33
N PRO A 230 -9.69 4.06 -4.88
CA PRO A 230 -10.22 2.90 -4.19
C PRO A 230 -9.15 1.81 -4.15
N TYR A 231 -8.47 1.76 -3.02
CA TYR A 231 -7.36 0.87 -2.75
C TYR A 231 -7.76 -0.61 -2.90
N GLY A 232 -8.98 -0.93 -2.47
CA GLY A 232 -9.59 -2.24 -2.60
C GLY A 232 -9.96 -2.60 -4.03
N GLN A 233 -10.68 -1.72 -4.73
CA GLN A 233 -11.04 -1.96 -6.14
C GLN A 233 -9.82 -2.16 -7.05
N PHE A 234 -8.73 -1.43 -6.80
CA PHE A 234 -7.48 -1.59 -7.54
C PHE A 234 -6.92 -3.02 -7.44
N SER A 235 -7.05 -3.64 -6.26
CA SER A 235 -6.47 -4.95 -5.95
C SER A 235 -7.43 -6.09 -6.23
N TYR A 236 -8.74 -5.81 -6.28
CA TYR A 236 -9.82 -6.80 -6.33
C TYR A 236 -9.63 -7.84 -7.44
N LEU A 237 -9.42 -7.43 -8.68
CA LEU A 237 -9.35 -8.37 -9.81
C LEU A 237 -8.18 -9.35 -9.67
N ALA A 238 -6.99 -8.87 -9.28
CA ALA A 238 -5.84 -9.75 -9.08
C ALA A 238 -6.10 -10.74 -7.91
N MET A 239 -6.63 -10.27 -6.78
CA MET A 239 -6.95 -11.12 -5.63
C MET A 239 -8.02 -12.18 -5.92
N ARG A 240 -8.87 -12.00 -6.94
CA ARG A 240 -9.84 -13.04 -7.36
C ARG A 240 -9.19 -14.17 -8.17
N TRP A 241 -8.02 -13.94 -8.76
CA TRP A 241 -7.29 -14.95 -9.53
C TRP A 241 -6.27 -15.72 -8.68
N ILE A 242 -5.64 -15.04 -7.72
CA ILE A 242 -4.63 -15.63 -6.85
C ILE A 242 -5.31 -16.63 -5.88
N PRO A 243 -4.78 -17.86 -5.72
CA PRO A 243 -5.25 -18.82 -4.73
C PRO A 243 -5.25 -18.24 -3.32
N GLU A 244 -6.14 -18.74 -2.45
CA GLU A 244 -6.22 -18.26 -1.07
C GLU A 244 -4.94 -18.52 -0.28
N ASP A 245 -4.35 -19.71 -0.45
CA ASP A 245 -3.12 -20.12 0.23
C ASP A 245 -1.90 -19.28 -0.14
N ASP A 246 -1.95 -18.58 -1.28
CA ASP A 246 -0.90 -17.68 -1.74
C ASP A 246 -1.22 -16.19 -1.45
N LEU A 247 -2.40 -15.87 -0.91
CA LEU A 247 -2.76 -14.53 -0.46
C LEU A 247 -2.45 -14.38 1.05
N PRO A 248 -1.72 -13.33 1.44
CA PRO A 248 -1.47 -13.06 2.86
C PRO A 248 -2.73 -12.68 3.63
N GLY A 249 -2.76 -13.04 4.92
CA GLY A 249 -3.79 -12.63 5.88
C GLY A 249 -4.96 -13.59 5.99
N SER A 250 -5.36 -13.91 7.22
CA SER A 250 -6.46 -14.85 7.53
C SER A 250 -7.84 -14.37 7.07
N VAL A 251 -8.01 -13.06 6.87
CA VAL A 251 -9.27 -12.44 6.42
C VAL A 251 -9.29 -12.12 4.92
N ALA A 252 -8.30 -12.59 4.14
CA ALA A 252 -8.20 -12.31 2.71
C ALA A 252 -9.47 -12.71 1.93
N ALA A 253 -10.11 -13.83 2.31
CA ALA A 253 -11.37 -14.28 1.73
C ALA A 253 -12.51 -13.26 1.91
N GLU A 254 -12.65 -12.69 3.11
CA GLU A 254 -13.67 -11.70 3.42
C GLU A 254 -13.43 -10.38 2.67
N LEU A 255 -12.17 -9.94 2.62
CA LEU A 255 -11.75 -8.71 1.97
C LEU A 255 -11.91 -8.73 0.43
N ARG A 256 -12.05 -9.92 -0.17
CA ARG A 256 -12.26 -10.12 -1.61
C ARG A 256 -13.67 -10.59 -1.99
N LEU A 257 -14.63 -10.58 -1.05
CA LEU A 257 -16.03 -10.99 -1.32
C LEU A 257 -16.68 -10.16 -2.43
N ASN A 258 -16.45 -8.84 -2.42
CA ASN A 258 -16.91 -7.93 -3.47
C ASN A 258 -15.91 -6.78 -3.66
N THR A 259 -16.16 -5.94 -4.67
CA THR A 259 -15.25 -4.85 -5.06
C THR A 259 -15.03 -3.79 -3.99
N ASN A 260 -15.90 -3.71 -2.97
CA ASN A 260 -15.86 -2.68 -1.93
C ASN A 260 -15.50 -3.24 -0.54
N SER A 261 -15.36 -4.55 -0.36
CA SER A 261 -15.10 -5.17 0.95
C SER A 261 -13.86 -4.60 1.62
N LEU A 262 -12.71 -4.65 0.92
CA LEU A 262 -11.45 -4.08 1.41
C LEU A 262 -11.53 -2.56 1.63
N ASP A 263 -12.18 -1.82 0.72
CA ASP A 263 -12.35 -0.37 0.87
C ASP A 263 -13.20 0.00 2.08
N SER A 264 -14.18 -0.84 2.44
CA SER A 264 -15.07 -0.66 3.59
C SER A 264 -14.39 -0.98 4.92
N ALA A 265 -13.45 -1.94 4.91
CA ALA A 265 -12.66 -2.33 6.08
C ALA A 265 -11.51 -1.34 6.36
N SER A 266 -11.00 -0.67 5.32
CA SER A 266 -9.93 0.33 5.40
C SER A 266 -10.33 1.59 6.19
N LEU A 267 -9.34 2.42 6.56
CA LEU A 267 -9.58 3.69 7.27
C LEU A 267 -10.58 4.58 6.52
N GLY A 268 -11.61 5.06 7.22
CA GLY A 268 -12.68 5.88 6.66
C GLY A 268 -13.64 5.13 5.72
N GLY A 269 -13.54 3.80 5.62
CA GLY A 269 -14.38 2.97 4.76
C GLY A 269 -15.86 2.94 5.16
N THR A 270 -16.14 3.25 6.43
CA THR A 270 -17.49 3.38 7.00
C THR A 270 -17.67 4.77 7.62
N VAL A 271 -18.89 5.30 7.59
CA VAL A 271 -19.26 6.57 8.26
C VAL A 271 -20.07 6.34 9.55
N ARG A 272 -20.02 5.11 10.08
CA ARG A 272 -20.54 4.78 11.40
C ARG A 272 -19.72 5.52 12.46
N ALA A 273 -20.39 6.01 13.51
CA ALA A 273 -19.79 6.82 14.57
C ALA A 273 -19.06 8.09 14.08
N ALA A 274 -19.37 8.58 12.87
CA ALA A 274 -18.68 9.75 12.33
C ALA A 274 -18.95 11.04 13.14
N GLU A 275 -20.11 11.14 13.79
CA GLU A 275 -20.46 12.27 14.67
C GLU A 275 -19.65 12.23 15.97
N GLU A 276 -19.57 11.07 16.63
CA GLU A 276 -18.73 10.87 17.83
C GLU A 276 -17.25 11.14 17.53
N LYS A 277 -16.74 10.63 16.39
CA LYS A 277 -15.37 10.90 15.93
C LYS A 277 -15.16 12.38 15.67
N GLU A 278 -16.13 13.06 15.05
CA GLU A 278 -16.04 14.49 14.79
C GLU A 278 -15.94 15.29 16.08
N GLU A 279 -16.80 15.01 17.07
CA GLU A 279 -16.78 15.69 18.36
C GLU A 279 -15.43 15.51 19.06
N ALA A 280 -14.93 14.27 19.14
CA ALA A 280 -13.62 13.97 19.71
C ALA A 280 -12.48 14.70 18.97
N LEU A 281 -12.52 14.74 17.64
CA LEU A 281 -11.50 15.41 16.84
C LEU A 281 -11.54 16.93 16.95
N ARG A 282 -12.73 17.53 17.07
CA ARG A 282 -12.87 18.99 17.29
C ARG A 282 -12.27 19.40 18.64
N ALA A 283 -12.42 18.56 19.66
CA ALA A 283 -11.79 18.77 20.96
C ALA A 283 -10.26 18.58 20.91
N LEU A 284 -9.79 17.65 20.08
CA LEU A 284 -8.37 17.29 19.96
C LEU A 284 -7.55 18.25 19.09
N SER A 285 -8.11 18.70 17.96
CA SER A 285 -7.40 19.44 16.92
C SER A 285 -8.11 20.77 16.61
N PRO A 286 -7.51 21.92 16.96
CA PRO A 286 -8.05 23.22 16.58
C PRO A 286 -8.12 23.41 15.06
N HIS A 287 -7.19 22.80 14.30
CA HIS A 287 -7.21 22.83 12.84
C HIS A 287 -8.39 22.05 12.26
N PHE A 288 -8.74 20.91 12.87
CA PHE A 288 -9.92 20.15 12.49
C PHE A 288 -11.21 20.91 12.84
N ASP A 289 -11.31 21.53 14.03
CA ASP A 289 -12.49 22.33 14.39
C ASP A 289 -12.68 23.53 13.45
N SER A 290 -11.59 24.23 13.11
CA SER A 290 -11.66 25.32 12.13
C SER A 290 -12.11 24.83 10.75
N PHE A 291 -11.57 23.70 10.27
CA PHE A 291 -11.95 23.10 8.99
C PHE A 291 -13.44 22.71 8.97
N THR A 292 -13.92 22.06 10.02
CA THR A 292 -15.32 21.59 10.10
C THR A 292 -16.31 22.74 10.15
N ARG A 293 -16.04 23.80 10.94
CA ARG A 293 -16.87 25.02 10.98
C ARG A 293 -16.95 25.70 9.61
N GLU A 294 -15.85 25.77 8.89
CA GLU A 294 -15.83 26.38 7.55
C GLU A 294 -16.62 25.53 6.55
N ALA A 295 -16.40 24.22 6.54
CA ALA A 295 -17.13 23.31 5.68
C ALA A 295 -18.65 23.32 5.97
N GLU A 296 -19.07 23.50 7.21
CA GLU A 296 -20.47 23.67 7.59
C GLU A 296 -21.09 24.95 7.02
N LYS A 297 -20.37 26.09 7.07
CA LYS A 297 -20.81 27.34 6.43
C LYS A 297 -20.99 27.18 4.92
N CYS A 298 -20.13 26.40 4.27
CA CYS A 298 -20.23 26.10 2.84
C CYS A 298 -21.26 25.00 2.49
N GLY A 299 -22.03 24.49 3.46
CA GLY A 299 -23.03 23.44 3.24
C GLY A 299 -22.44 22.04 2.93
N GLN A 300 -21.18 21.79 3.27
CA GLN A 300 -20.44 20.57 2.92
C GLN A 300 -20.46 19.50 4.03
N ARG A 301 -21.54 19.40 4.81
CA ARG A 301 -21.67 18.47 5.96
C ARG A 301 -21.35 17.01 5.60
N ARG A 302 -21.74 16.56 4.39
CA ARG A 302 -21.46 15.20 3.91
C ARG A 302 -19.96 14.94 3.74
N ALA A 303 -19.20 15.93 3.26
CA ALA A 303 -17.77 15.82 3.10
C ALA A 303 -17.08 15.79 4.47
N VAL A 304 -17.52 16.67 5.39
CA VAL A 304 -17.08 16.65 6.79
C VAL A 304 -17.24 15.26 7.38
N ARG A 305 -18.42 14.65 7.28
CA ARG A 305 -18.68 13.31 7.85
C ARG A 305 -17.69 12.24 7.37
N LYS A 306 -17.28 12.27 6.10
CA LYS A 306 -16.28 11.34 5.54
C LYS A 306 -14.89 11.63 6.10
N VAL A 307 -14.49 12.90 6.11
CA VAL A 307 -13.21 13.35 6.66
C VAL A 307 -13.12 13.01 8.16
N SER A 308 -14.17 13.26 8.94
CA SER A 308 -14.26 12.89 10.36
C SER A 308 -14.04 11.41 10.56
N SER A 309 -14.68 10.55 9.75
CA SER A 309 -14.51 9.11 9.91
C SER A 309 -13.08 8.66 9.61
N PHE A 310 -12.49 9.15 8.52
CA PHE A 310 -11.11 8.83 8.16
C PHE A 310 -10.12 9.33 9.22
N ILE A 311 -10.20 10.59 9.62
CA ILE A 311 -9.26 11.18 10.58
C ILE A 311 -9.42 10.51 11.96
N GLY A 312 -10.64 10.12 12.32
CA GLY A 312 -10.89 9.38 13.56
C GLY A 312 -10.23 7.99 13.51
N ASP A 313 -10.43 7.25 12.42
CA ASP A 313 -9.78 5.94 12.23
C ASP A 313 -8.25 6.06 12.19
N PHE A 314 -7.72 7.11 11.57
CA PHE A 314 -6.29 7.40 11.52
C PHE A 314 -5.75 7.77 12.90
N SER A 315 -6.49 8.56 13.69
CA SER A 315 -6.14 8.88 15.07
C SER A 315 -6.13 7.64 15.96
N ASP A 316 -7.10 6.73 15.77
CA ASP A 316 -7.14 5.46 16.50
C ASP A 316 -5.95 4.56 16.13
N ALA A 317 -5.57 4.54 14.85
CA ALA A 317 -4.38 3.83 14.39
C ALA A 317 -3.12 4.36 15.06
N LEU A 318 -2.89 5.69 15.03
CA LEU A 318 -1.72 6.29 15.69
C LEU A 318 -1.73 6.06 17.22
N ARG A 319 -2.91 6.11 17.86
CA ARG A 319 -3.04 5.80 19.28
C ARG A 319 -2.63 4.35 19.57
N HIS A 320 -3.11 3.40 18.77
CA HIS A 320 -2.74 1.98 18.89
C HIS A 320 -1.24 1.73 18.65
N LEU A 321 -0.63 2.42 17.69
CA LEU A 321 0.82 2.35 17.49
C LEU A 321 1.60 2.88 18.70
N ARG A 322 1.04 3.86 19.43
CA ARG A 322 1.67 4.47 20.60
C ARG A 322 1.46 3.69 21.91
N THR A 323 0.42 2.86 22.01
CA THR A 323 0.10 2.09 23.24
C THR A 323 1.16 1.05 23.60
N HIS A 324 2.02 0.67 22.65
CA HIS A 324 3.17 -0.19 22.87
C HIS A 324 4.42 0.70 22.99
N PRO A 325 4.85 1.12 24.19
CA PRO A 325 5.92 2.09 24.32
C PRO A 325 7.28 1.46 23.99
N PRO A 326 7.98 1.89 22.92
CA PRO A 326 9.42 1.76 22.89
C PRO A 326 10.02 2.71 23.94
N SER A 327 11.25 2.45 24.37
CA SER A 327 12.00 3.35 25.25
C SER A 327 12.23 4.75 24.66
N SER A 328 12.10 4.90 23.33
CA SER A 328 12.11 6.18 22.59
C SER A 328 11.68 5.91 21.14
N ALA A 329 11.13 6.91 20.44
CA ALA A 329 10.75 6.75 19.03
C ALA A 329 10.95 8.02 18.20
N HIS A 330 11.20 7.84 16.90
CA HIS A 330 11.08 8.88 15.89
C HIS A 330 9.99 8.52 14.89
N TRP A 331 9.04 9.43 14.68
CA TRP A 331 7.99 9.28 13.69
C TRP A 331 8.18 10.30 12.57
N VAL A 332 8.23 9.81 11.34
CA VAL A 332 8.38 10.56 10.09
C VAL A 332 7.08 10.39 9.30
N LEU A 333 6.31 11.46 9.22
CA LEU A 333 4.98 11.47 8.61
C LEU A 333 4.98 12.40 7.40
N THR A 334 4.88 11.81 6.20
CA THR A 334 4.77 12.56 4.94
C THR A 334 3.31 12.70 4.54
N THR A 335 2.75 13.88 4.75
CA THR A 335 1.33 14.20 4.49
C THR A 335 1.19 15.29 3.44
N GLY A 336 -0.04 15.50 2.98
CA GLY A 336 -0.36 16.44 1.91
C GLY A 336 -1.83 16.82 1.99
N ASN A 337 -2.11 18.09 1.78
CA ASN A 337 -3.45 18.65 1.98
C ASN A 337 -4.30 18.42 0.75
N ARG A 338 -5.43 17.72 0.93
CA ARG A 338 -6.39 17.42 -0.13
C ARG A 338 -7.63 18.29 -0.01
N THR A 339 -8.33 18.43 -1.12
CA THR A 339 -9.64 19.09 -1.15
C THR A 339 -10.75 18.04 -1.06
N ALA A 340 -11.64 18.20 -0.09
CA ALA A 340 -12.89 17.44 0.03
C ALA A 340 -14.07 18.39 -0.22
N ALA A 341 -14.83 18.13 -1.29
CA ALA A 341 -15.98 18.93 -1.70
C ALA A 341 -15.73 20.46 -1.76
N GLY A 342 -14.60 20.85 -2.35
CA GLY A 342 -14.21 22.25 -2.51
C GLY A 342 -13.50 22.88 -1.32
N VAL A 343 -13.45 22.20 -0.15
CA VAL A 343 -12.76 22.68 1.04
C VAL A 343 -11.44 21.93 1.23
N THR A 344 -10.35 22.67 1.40
CA THR A 344 -9.03 22.07 1.68
C THR A 344 -8.97 21.54 3.11
N VAL A 345 -8.71 20.25 3.26
CA VAL A 345 -8.46 19.58 4.54
C VAL A 345 -7.00 19.87 4.93
N PRO A 346 -6.73 20.56 6.05
CA PRO A 346 -5.37 20.83 6.53
C PRO A 346 -4.79 19.60 7.23
N PHE A 347 -4.65 18.50 6.47
CA PHE A 347 -4.30 17.19 7.00
C PHE A 347 -2.92 17.15 7.66
N ASP A 348 -1.95 17.92 7.15
CA ASP A 348 -0.64 18.07 7.79
C ASP A 348 -0.73 18.67 9.18
N ALA A 349 -1.52 19.74 9.36
CA ALA A 349 -1.74 20.39 10.64
C ALA A 349 -2.56 19.52 11.60
N ILE A 350 -3.61 18.85 11.11
CA ILE A 350 -4.41 17.91 11.92
C ILE A 350 -3.55 16.72 12.37
N CYS A 351 -2.70 16.18 11.49
CA CYS A 351 -1.76 15.12 11.83
C CYS A 351 -0.78 15.58 12.91
N ARG A 352 -0.26 16.81 12.82
CA ARG A 352 0.57 17.40 13.89
C ARG A 352 -0.16 17.47 15.22
N ASP A 353 -1.41 17.96 15.25
CA ASP A 353 -2.20 18.06 16.49
C ASP A 353 -2.40 16.68 17.14
N ILE A 354 -2.75 15.67 16.33
CA ILE A 354 -2.92 14.29 16.81
C ILE A 354 -1.62 13.76 17.42
N VAL A 355 -0.49 13.87 16.72
CA VAL A 355 0.77 13.29 17.19
C VAL A 355 1.28 14.03 18.45
N VAL A 356 1.09 15.35 18.54
CA VAL A 356 1.39 16.13 19.75
C VAL A 356 0.54 15.67 20.93
N SER A 357 -0.75 15.40 20.71
CA SER A 357 -1.64 14.89 21.77
C SER A 357 -1.22 13.51 22.29
N LEU A 358 -0.46 12.74 21.50
CA LEU A 358 0.12 11.44 21.89
C LEU A 358 1.46 11.58 22.63
N GLY A 359 1.88 12.80 22.97
CA GLY A 359 3.15 13.10 23.65
C GLY A 359 4.33 13.30 22.71
N GLY A 360 4.09 13.39 21.39
CA GLY A 360 5.15 13.62 20.41
C GLY A 360 5.60 15.08 20.39
N LYS A 361 6.90 15.30 20.30
CA LYS A 361 7.51 16.63 20.14
C LYS A 361 7.98 16.80 18.69
N PRO A 362 7.32 17.64 17.86
CA PRO A 362 7.80 17.92 16.51
C PRO A 362 9.18 18.60 16.58
N ILE A 363 10.17 18.02 15.91
CA ILE A 363 11.55 18.53 15.91
C ILE A 363 11.97 19.12 14.56
N ALA A 364 11.33 18.69 13.47
CA ALA A 364 11.58 19.24 12.14
C ALA A 364 10.36 19.08 11.22
N SER A 365 10.29 19.93 10.18
CA SER A 365 9.30 19.82 9.11
C SER A 365 9.95 20.22 7.79
N LEU A 366 9.77 19.40 6.76
CA LEU A 366 10.29 19.60 5.42
C LEU A 366 9.13 19.72 4.45
N ARG A 367 9.08 20.82 3.69
CA ARG A 367 8.05 21.03 2.67
C ARG A 367 8.64 20.85 1.29
N ARG A 368 7.99 20.04 0.45
CA ARG A 368 8.40 19.78 -0.94
C ARG A 368 7.29 20.12 -1.91
N GLN A 369 7.65 20.75 -3.03
CA GLN A 369 6.75 20.82 -4.19
C GLN A 369 6.80 19.51 -4.98
N LEU A 370 5.64 19.04 -5.41
CA LEU A 370 5.55 17.87 -6.25
C LEU A 370 5.68 18.27 -7.72
N PRO A 371 6.74 17.86 -8.44
CA PRO A 371 6.78 18.05 -9.89
C PRO A 371 5.64 17.25 -10.53
N ASN A 372 5.00 17.83 -11.54
CA ASN A 372 3.81 17.34 -12.26
C ASN A 372 3.55 15.83 -12.12
N LYS A 373 2.54 15.48 -11.32
CA LYS A 373 2.11 14.08 -11.16
C LYS A 373 1.31 13.68 -12.40
N ARG A 374 1.69 12.59 -13.10
CA ARG A 374 0.88 11.99 -14.17
C ARG A 374 -0.47 11.57 -13.58
N MET A 375 -1.48 12.43 -13.72
CA MET A 375 -2.87 12.05 -13.55
C MET A 375 -3.30 11.25 -14.78
N PRO A 376 -4.09 10.19 -14.60
CA PRO A 376 -4.93 9.75 -15.68
C PRO A 376 -5.85 10.90 -16.12
N SER A 377 -6.00 11.10 -17.42
CA SER A 377 -6.63 12.29 -18.02
C SER A 377 -8.11 12.53 -17.68
N ARG A 378 -8.76 11.66 -16.88
CA ARG A 378 -10.21 11.66 -16.64
C ARG A 378 -10.65 11.52 -15.18
N ASN A 379 -9.83 11.92 -14.20
CA ASN A 379 -10.34 12.10 -12.83
C ASN A 379 -10.91 13.52 -12.67
N SER A 380 -12.23 13.64 -12.54
CA SER A 380 -12.97 14.91 -12.56
C SER A 380 -13.22 15.54 -11.19
N GLN A 381 -12.72 14.96 -10.09
CA GLN A 381 -12.93 15.50 -8.74
C GLN A 381 -11.66 15.44 -7.90
N GLY A 382 -11.09 16.61 -7.60
CA GLY A 382 -9.96 16.80 -6.71
C GLY A 382 -8.95 17.83 -7.25
N VAL A 383 -8.66 18.87 -6.47
CA VAL A 383 -7.50 19.74 -6.72
C VAL A 383 -6.23 18.92 -6.44
N MET A 384 -5.22 19.03 -7.29
CA MET A 384 -3.96 18.31 -7.11
C MET A 384 -3.28 18.69 -5.79
N ILE A 385 -2.79 17.70 -5.05
CA ILE A 385 -1.75 17.96 -4.05
C ILE A 385 -0.52 18.46 -4.82
N THR A 386 -0.18 19.73 -4.64
CA THR A 386 1.01 20.36 -5.24
C THR A 386 2.18 20.41 -4.25
N THR A 387 1.91 20.19 -2.96
CA THR A 387 2.94 20.17 -1.91
C THR A 387 2.72 19.04 -0.91
N GLU A 388 3.80 18.37 -0.52
CA GLU A 388 3.83 17.42 0.60
C GLU A 388 4.66 18.02 1.74
N THR A 389 4.28 17.70 2.98
CA THR A 389 4.96 18.09 4.22
C THR A 389 5.40 16.82 4.93
N THR A 390 6.70 16.67 5.17
CA THR A 390 7.28 15.61 5.98
C THR A 390 7.62 16.14 7.36
N MET A 391 6.84 15.74 8.35
CA MET A 391 7.06 16.10 9.75
C MET A 391 7.87 15.01 10.45
N ILE A 392 8.87 15.42 11.23
CA ILE A 392 9.67 14.54 12.10
C ILE A 392 9.30 14.85 13.54
N VAL A 393 8.92 13.82 14.28
CA VAL A 393 8.46 13.89 15.66
C VAL A 393 9.28 12.95 16.52
N GLU A 394 9.71 13.44 17.67
CA GLU A 394 10.43 12.68 18.70
C GLU A 394 9.48 12.31 19.84
N PHE A 395 9.62 11.08 20.35
CA PHE A 395 8.99 10.63 21.59
C PHE A 395 10.10 10.20 22.56
N ALA A 396 10.09 10.83 23.74
CA ALA A 396 10.97 10.50 24.85
C ALA A 396 10.55 9.23 25.58
#